data_AF-A0A9P9DPM0-F1
#
_entry.id   AF-A0A9P9DPM0-F1
#
_cell.length_a   1.000
_cell.length_b   1.000
_cell.length_c   1.000
_cell.angle_alpha   90.00
_cell.angle_beta   90.00
_cell.angle_gamma   90.00
#
_symmetry.space_group_name_H-M   'P 1'
#
loop_
_entity.id
_entity.type
_entity.pdbx_description
1 polymer ?
#
loop_
_entity_poly.entity_id
_entity_poly.type
_entity_poly.pdbx_seq_one_letter_code
_entity_poly.pdbx_strand_id
1 'polypeptide(L)'
;MKIILPFENTPEERLGIGPSQGVVYALDEDIVLKLPFQYEVTRDIKQAYCWDHSIRSLVAMEQEVAVYEALHNRPHPNFTRKLATNRSDYLFLERLEPLQEAWPNAKQRDRHRWVLELLAAVSYLEKIGFVNGDLAVRNLGVDRSNTLKLFDFGSAIPRSHPDFLHDVVRDHSNLATCLHFLLSGVDPFADAHSHARVTKIRDMLKDGRWRIAEGAEVIADIIRDGWAGRNGSMAFNDLFVQVANILDVSHQSSALTMPAESHYQGLQSRCENWLSHARRNPDWKGADEYVAACRDAGHEADLDVWR
;
A
#
# COMPACT_ATOMS: atom_id res chain seq x y z
N MET A 1 -13.28 20.65 -11.83
CA MET A 1 -14.34 19.63 -11.83
C MET A 1 -14.60 19.19 -10.40
N LYS A 2 -15.86 18.86 -10.08
CA LYS A 2 -16.24 18.32 -8.77
C LYS A 2 -15.84 16.84 -8.71
N ILE A 3 -15.29 16.40 -7.59
CA ILE A 3 -15.05 14.99 -7.31
C ILE A 3 -16.35 14.38 -6.79
N ILE A 4 -16.72 13.23 -7.33
CA ILE A 4 -17.83 12.38 -6.90
C ILE A 4 -17.23 11.24 -6.09
N LEU A 5 -17.75 11.04 -4.87
CA LEU A 5 -17.38 9.96 -3.96
C LEU A 5 -18.59 9.04 -3.73
N PRO A 6 -18.41 7.80 -3.25
CA PRO A 6 -19.50 6.87 -3.00
C PRO A 6 -20.56 7.37 -1.99
N PHE A 7 -20.18 8.28 -1.11
CA PHE A 7 -21.04 8.86 -0.08
C PHE A 7 -21.14 10.39 -0.21
N GLU A 8 -22.30 10.95 0.08
CA GLU A 8 -22.51 12.41 0.11
C GLU A 8 -21.83 13.04 1.33
N ASN A 9 -21.95 12.37 2.48
CA ASN A 9 -21.28 12.75 3.71
C ASN A 9 -20.01 11.91 3.88
N THR A 10 -18.87 12.59 3.96
CA THR A 10 -17.58 11.99 4.33
C THR A 10 -17.20 12.39 5.75
N PRO A 11 -16.31 11.64 6.42
CA PRO A 11 -15.73 12.12 7.67
C PRO A 11 -15.04 13.49 7.52
N GLU A 12 -14.90 14.22 8.63
CA GLU A 12 -14.35 15.58 8.63
C GLU A 12 -12.84 15.60 8.39
N GLU A 13 -12.11 14.67 9.02
CA GLU A 13 -10.65 14.59 8.92
C GLU A 13 -10.24 13.83 7.65
N ARG A 14 -9.78 14.57 6.63
CA ARG A 14 -9.16 14.00 5.44
C ARG A 14 -7.66 13.80 5.69
N LEU A 15 -7.20 12.56 5.58
CA LEU A 15 -5.79 12.19 5.77
C LEU A 15 -4.95 12.37 4.51
N GLY A 16 -5.55 12.16 3.33
CA GLY A 16 -4.81 12.29 2.08
C GLY A 16 -5.64 12.04 0.83
N ILE A 17 -5.03 12.35 -0.32
CA ILE A 17 -5.54 12.01 -1.65
C ILE A 17 -4.40 11.33 -2.39
N GLY A 18 -4.57 10.04 -2.70
CA GLY A 18 -3.64 9.29 -3.54
C GLY A 18 -3.96 9.56 -5.01
N PRO A 19 -3.01 10.03 -5.84
CA PRO A 19 -3.26 10.26 -7.26
C PRO A 19 -3.72 8.96 -7.92
N SER A 20 -4.98 8.91 -8.34
CA SER A 20 -5.61 7.70 -8.94
C SER A 20 -5.75 6.50 -7.99
N GLN A 21 -5.60 6.68 -6.68
CA GLN A 21 -5.68 5.62 -5.66
C GLN A 21 -6.85 5.80 -4.69
N GLY A 22 -7.45 7.00 -4.66
CA GLY A 22 -8.61 7.31 -3.83
C GLY A 22 -8.38 8.48 -2.86
N VAL A 23 -9.39 8.73 -2.04
CA VAL A 23 -9.36 9.69 -0.94
C VAL A 23 -9.42 8.92 0.38
N VAL A 24 -8.56 9.30 1.33
CA VAL A 24 -8.43 8.64 2.62
C VAL A 24 -8.92 9.58 3.72
N TYR A 25 -9.82 9.09 4.55
CA TYR A 25 -10.41 9.79 5.68
C TYR A 25 -10.13 9.06 6.97
N ALA A 26 -9.92 9.80 8.04
CA ALA A 26 -10.03 9.26 9.38
C ALA A 26 -11.52 9.23 9.74
N LEU A 27 -12.02 8.02 10.00
CA LEU A 27 -13.34 7.88 10.59
C LEU A 27 -13.27 8.27 12.08
N ASP A 28 -12.22 7.79 12.75
CA ASP A 28 -11.84 8.13 14.11
C ASP A 28 -10.33 7.88 14.34
N GLU A 29 -9.92 7.82 15.60
CA GLU A 29 -8.54 7.58 16.04
C GLU A 29 -7.99 6.19 15.68
N ASP A 30 -8.85 5.21 15.34
CA ASP A 30 -8.41 3.84 15.03
C ASP A 30 -8.90 3.31 13.68
N ILE A 31 -9.72 4.09 12.97
CA ILE A 31 -10.34 3.63 11.73
C ILE A 31 -10.08 4.61 10.60
N VAL A 32 -9.62 4.06 9.48
CA VAL A 32 -9.48 4.77 8.21
C VAL A 32 -10.58 4.30 7.26
N LEU A 33 -11.19 5.25 6.55
CA LEU A 33 -12.08 5.03 5.42
C LEU A 33 -11.37 5.48 4.13
N LYS A 34 -11.06 4.52 3.25
CA LYS A 34 -10.55 4.79 1.91
C LYS A 34 -11.68 4.67 0.88
N LEU A 35 -11.83 5.70 0.06
CA LEU A 35 -12.87 5.81 -0.96
C LEU A 35 -12.24 5.97 -2.34
N PRO A 36 -12.69 5.23 -3.37
CA PRO A 36 -12.39 5.60 -4.75
C PRO A 36 -13.07 6.93 -5.10
N PHE A 37 -12.64 7.56 -6.18
CA PHE A 37 -13.25 8.79 -6.66
C PHE A 37 -13.55 8.75 -8.15
N GLN A 38 -14.51 9.58 -8.57
CA GLN A 38 -14.88 9.78 -9.96
C GLN A 38 -14.98 11.26 -10.28
N TYR A 39 -14.70 11.61 -11.53
CA TYR A 39 -15.02 12.91 -12.09
C TYR A 39 -16.28 12.80 -12.94
N GLU A 40 -17.08 13.86 -12.99
CA GLU A 40 -18.27 13.91 -13.84
C GLU A 40 -17.90 13.68 -15.32
N VAL A 41 -18.66 12.80 -15.98
CA VAL A 41 -18.51 12.55 -17.41
C VAL A 41 -19.27 13.62 -18.18
N THR A 42 -18.54 14.41 -18.97
CA THR A 42 -19.11 15.47 -19.81
C THR A 42 -18.74 15.21 -21.27
N ARG A 43 -19.34 15.93 -22.24
CA ARG A 43 -18.93 15.80 -23.65
C ARG A 43 -17.67 16.60 -24.01
N ASP A 44 -17.00 17.18 -23.02
CA ASP A 44 -15.76 17.94 -23.22
C ASP A 44 -14.54 17.00 -23.17
N ILE A 45 -14.10 16.55 -24.34
CA ILE A 45 -12.95 15.64 -24.51
C ILE A 45 -11.65 16.19 -23.90
N LYS A 46 -11.54 17.51 -23.68
CA LYS A 46 -10.37 18.08 -22.96
C LYS A 46 -10.24 17.59 -21.52
N GLN A 47 -11.29 16.95 -20.98
CA GLN A 47 -11.34 16.38 -19.63
C GLN A 47 -11.13 14.86 -19.62
N ALA A 48 -10.81 14.23 -20.76
CA ALA A 48 -10.61 12.79 -20.86
C ALA A 48 -9.60 12.23 -19.84
N TYR A 49 -8.53 12.98 -19.55
CA TYR A 49 -7.55 12.59 -18.54
C TYR A 49 -8.14 12.47 -17.12
N CYS A 50 -9.19 13.25 -16.78
CA CYS A 50 -9.91 13.11 -15.50
C CYS A 50 -10.69 11.79 -15.46
N TRP A 51 -11.25 11.36 -16.58
CA TRP A 51 -11.96 10.08 -16.67
C TRP A 51 -10.98 8.92 -16.50
N ASP A 52 -9.78 9.02 -17.10
CA ASP A 52 -8.71 8.05 -16.87
C ASP A 52 -8.30 7.96 -15.39
N HIS A 53 -8.20 9.10 -14.69
CA HIS A 53 -7.95 9.10 -13.25
C HIS A 53 -9.06 8.43 -12.44
N SER A 54 -10.31 8.60 -12.86
CA SER A 54 -11.48 7.97 -12.23
C SER A 54 -11.44 6.45 -12.44
N ILE A 55 -11.19 6.01 -13.68
CA ILE A 55 -11.06 4.59 -14.03
C ILE A 55 -9.94 3.95 -13.22
N ARG A 56 -8.76 4.57 -13.19
CA ARG A 56 -7.63 4.09 -12.36
C ARG A 56 -7.97 4.04 -10.88
N SER A 57 -8.70 5.02 -10.35
CA SER A 57 -9.14 4.99 -8.95
C SER A 57 -10.09 3.84 -8.63
N LEU A 58 -10.93 3.43 -9.58
CA LEU A 58 -11.84 2.29 -9.41
C LEU A 58 -11.06 0.97 -9.49
N VAL A 59 -10.16 0.84 -10.47
CA VAL A 59 -9.32 -0.35 -10.63
C VAL A 59 -8.37 -0.54 -9.44
N ALA A 60 -7.77 0.54 -8.93
CA ALA A 60 -6.96 0.49 -7.72
C ALA A 60 -7.75 -0.03 -6.50
N MET A 61 -9.01 0.37 -6.35
CA MET A 61 -9.88 -0.15 -5.29
C MET A 61 -10.17 -1.64 -5.48
N GLU A 62 -10.43 -2.09 -6.72
CA GLU A 62 -10.64 -3.52 -7.03
C GLU A 62 -9.39 -4.37 -6.71
N GLN A 63 -8.21 -3.91 -7.11
CA GLN A 63 -6.93 -4.56 -6.82
C GLN A 63 -6.70 -4.67 -5.31
N GLU A 64 -6.92 -3.59 -4.57
CA GLU A 64 -6.74 -3.59 -3.12
C GLU A 64 -7.74 -4.49 -2.40
N VAL A 65 -9.00 -4.49 -2.83
CA VAL A 65 -10.03 -5.41 -2.32
C VAL A 65 -9.63 -6.86 -2.56
N ALA A 66 -9.12 -7.21 -3.75
CA ALA A 66 -8.71 -8.56 -4.10
C ALA A 66 -7.59 -9.08 -3.19
N VAL A 67 -6.60 -8.23 -2.86
CA VAL A 67 -5.54 -8.59 -1.91
C VAL A 67 -6.11 -8.84 -0.52
N TYR A 68 -6.99 -7.97 -0.02
CA TYR A 68 -7.59 -8.16 1.30
C TYR A 68 -8.52 -9.39 1.37
N GLU A 69 -9.19 -9.76 0.29
CA GLU A 69 -9.97 -11.00 0.21
C GLU A 69 -9.06 -12.24 0.27
N ALA A 70 -7.92 -12.22 -0.41
CA ALA A 70 -6.92 -13.28 -0.31
C ALA A 70 -6.35 -13.38 1.12
N LEU A 71 -6.09 -12.24 1.77
CA LEU A 71 -5.63 -12.16 3.16
C LEU A 71 -6.71 -12.58 4.17
N HIS A 72 -7.99 -12.37 3.89
CA HIS A 72 -9.08 -12.79 4.78
C HIS A 72 -9.08 -14.32 4.95
N ASN A 73 -8.88 -15.06 3.86
CA ASN A 73 -8.84 -16.53 3.88
C ASN A 73 -7.61 -17.08 4.61
N ARG A 74 -6.52 -16.32 4.65
CA ARG A 74 -5.27 -16.69 5.33
C ARG A 74 -4.60 -15.43 5.92
N PRO A 75 -5.00 -15.02 7.13
CA PRO A 75 -4.51 -13.79 7.74
C PRO A 75 -3.01 -13.82 8.04
N HIS A 76 -2.37 -12.65 7.98
CA HIS A 76 -0.98 -12.47 8.37
C HIS A 76 -0.82 -11.18 9.18
N PRO A 77 -0.05 -11.18 10.29
CA PRO A 77 -0.02 -10.08 11.25
C PRO A 77 0.55 -8.77 10.68
N ASN A 78 1.46 -8.86 9.71
CA ASN A 78 2.15 -7.72 9.13
C ASN A 78 1.42 -7.07 7.95
N PHE A 79 0.10 -7.26 7.89
CA PHE A 79 -0.79 -6.54 6.99
C PHE A 79 -1.83 -5.77 7.80
N THR A 80 -2.22 -4.61 7.30
CA THR A 80 -3.34 -3.86 7.85
C THR A 80 -4.62 -4.66 7.74
N ARG A 81 -5.44 -4.65 8.79
CA ARG A 81 -6.71 -5.37 8.84
C ARG A 81 -7.79 -4.60 8.08
N LYS A 82 -8.37 -5.22 7.06
CA LYS A 82 -9.66 -4.80 6.49
C LYS A 82 -10.77 -5.05 7.51
N LEU A 83 -11.47 -4.00 7.89
CA LEU A 83 -12.62 -4.04 8.79
C LEU A 83 -13.87 -4.32 7.96
N ALA A 84 -14.60 -5.37 8.34
CA ALA A 84 -15.50 -6.08 7.44
C ALA A 84 -16.62 -5.20 6.89
N THR A 85 -16.74 -5.19 5.56
CA THR A 85 -17.94 -4.79 4.82
C THR A 85 -18.09 -5.70 3.61
N ASN A 86 -19.33 -6.01 3.23
CA ASN A 86 -19.67 -6.86 2.08
C ASN A 86 -19.62 -6.11 0.74
N ARG A 87 -18.85 -5.03 0.67
CA ARG A 87 -18.82 -4.09 -0.45
C ARG A 87 -17.39 -3.89 -0.96
N SER A 88 -17.30 -3.55 -2.24
CA SER A 88 -16.04 -3.35 -2.97
C SER A 88 -15.79 -1.90 -3.36
N ASP A 89 -16.73 -1.00 -3.10
CA ASP A 89 -16.66 0.41 -3.50
C ASP A 89 -16.12 1.34 -2.40
N TYR A 90 -15.62 0.78 -1.29
CA TYR A 90 -14.90 1.47 -0.22
C TYR A 90 -14.18 0.45 0.68
N LEU A 91 -13.21 0.93 1.46
CA LEU A 91 -12.46 0.13 2.43
C LEU A 91 -12.43 0.80 3.80
N PHE A 92 -12.80 0.04 4.83
CA PHE A 92 -12.45 0.38 6.21
C PHE A 92 -11.21 -0.40 6.60
N LEU A 93 -10.23 0.28 7.16
CA LEU A 93 -8.95 -0.26 7.59
C LEU A 93 -8.69 0.15 9.03
N GLU A 94 -7.94 -0.66 9.79
CA GLU A 94 -7.34 -0.18 11.04
C GLU A 94 -6.40 1.00 10.73
N ARG A 95 -6.44 2.04 11.57
CA ARG A 95 -5.54 3.20 11.50
C ARG A 95 -4.21 2.82 12.16
N LEU A 96 -3.12 3.11 11.47
CA LEU A 96 -1.76 2.88 11.94
C LEU A 96 -1.07 4.21 12.23
N GLU A 97 -0.07 4.17 13.12
CA GLU A 97 0.91 5.23 13.21
C GLU A 97 1.86 5.13 12.00
N PRO A 98 1.99 6.17 11.16
CA PRO A 98 2.92 6.15 10.03
C PRO A 98 4.34 5.82 10.47
N LEU A 99 5.05 5.02 9.69
CA LEU A 99 6.39 4.55 10.08
C LEU A 99 7.36 5.72 10.34
N GLN A 100 7.25 6.82 9.59
CA GLN A 100 8.09 8.01 9.79
C GLN A 100 7.87 8.68 11.16
N GLU A 101 6.67 8.56 11.74
CA GLU A 101 6.34 9.11 13.06
C GLU A 101 6.78 8.16 14.18
N ALA A 102 6.65 6.85 13.95
CA ALA A 102 7.05 5.82 14.92
C ALA A 102 8.58 5.65 15.02
N TRP A 103 9.31 5.79 13.91
CA TRP A 103 10.75 5.46 13.81
C TRP A 103 11.66 6.22 14.80
N PRO A 104 11.49 7.54 15.04
CA PRO A 104 12.30 8.29 16.00
C PRO A 104 12.27 7.71 17.43
N ASN A 105 11.15 7.11 17.81
CA ASN A 105 10.94 6.52 19.14
C ASN A 105 11.36 5.04 19.21
N ALA A 106 11.61 4.40 18.06
CA ALA A 106 11.94 2.98 17.97
C ALA A 106 13.39 2.70 18.40
N LYS A 107 13.58 1.65 19.20
CA LYS A 107 14.93 1.16 19.54
C LYS A 107 15.49 0.34 18.39
N GLN A 108 16.81 0.14 18.37
CA GLN A 108 17.47 -0.70 17.36
C GLN A 108 16.83 -2.10 17.25
N ARG A 109 16.46 -2.70 18.39
CA ARG A 109 15.77 -3.99 18.42
C ARG A 109 14.41 -3.96 17.71
N ASP A 110 13.64 -2.88 17.87
CA ASP A 110 12.35 -2.73 17.19
C ASP A 110 12.57 -2.59 15.68
N ARG A 111 13.56 -1.81 15.26
CA ARG A 111 13.93 -1.64 13.85
C ARG A 111 14.35 -2.95 13.19
N HIS A 112 15.16 -3.76 13.87
CA HIS A 112 15.54 -5.10 13.39
C HIS A 112 14.32 -6.03 13.30
N ARG A 113 13.41 -5.98 14.29
CA ARG A 113 12.15 -6.73 14.24
C ARG A 113 11.30 -6.31 13.05
N TRP A 114 11.11 -5.01 12.85
CA TRP A 114 10.35 -4.45 11.74
C TRP A 114 10.91 -4.84 10.36
N VAL A 115 12.24 -4.94 10.22
CA VAL A 115 12.88 -5.48 9.00
C VAL A 115 12.40 -6.90 8.71
N LEU A 116 12.40 -7.78 9.72
CA LEU A 116 11.95 -9.16 9.55
C LEU A 116 10.44 -9.25 9.31
N GLU A 117 9.65 -8.40 9.97
CA GLU A 117 8.21 -8.29 9.78
C GLU A 117 7.84 -7.84 8.35
N LEU A 118 8.56 -6.87 7.79
CA LEU A 118 8.38 -6.44 6.40
C LEU A 118 8.73 -7.57 5.42
N LEU A 119 9.86 -8.24 5.64
CA LEU A 119 10.30 -9.37 4.82
C LEU A 119 9.31 -10.55 4.89
N ALA A 120 8.75 -10.82 6.07
CA ALA A 120 7.69 -11.80 6.25
C ALA A 120 6.42 -11.40 5.48
N ALA A 121 6.02 -10.12 5.52
CA ALA A 121 4.88 -9.61 4.77
C ALA A 121 5.05 -9.81 3.26
N VAL A 122 6.15 -9.34 2.66
CA VAL A 122 6.35 -9.43 1.20
C VAL A 122 6.55 -10.88 0.72
N SER A 123 7.21 -11.72 1.50
CA SER A 123 7.29 -13.17 1.28
C SER A 123 5.91 -13.81 1.28
N TYR A 124 5.07 -13.42 2.23
CA TYR A 124 3.70 -13.91 2.31
C TYR A 124 2.83 -13.44 1.13
N LEU A 125 2.96 -12.17 0.72
CA LEU A 125 2.25 -11.61 -0.43
C LEU A 125 2.59 -12.37 -1.72
N GLU A 126 3.87 -12.61 -1.97
CA GLU A 126 4.35 -13.42 -3.09
C GLU A 126 3.78 -14.84 -3.05
N LYS A 127 3.75 -15.45 -1.87
CA LYS A 127 3.21 -16.80 -1.63
C LYS A 127 1.73 -16.90 -1.95
N ILE A 128 0.93 -15.87 -1.63
CA ILE A 128 -0.51 -15.82 -1.97
C ILE A 128 -0.75 -15.35 -3.42
N GLY A 129 0.30 -15.12 -4.19
CA GLY A 129 0.22 -14.90 -5.63
C GLY A 129 0.12 -13.45 -6.05
N PHE A 130 0.54 -12.51 -5.21
CA PHE A 130 0.54 -11.08 -5.50
C PHE A 130 1.93 -10.46 -5.36
N VAL A 131 2.13 -9.35 -6.04
CA VAL A 131 3.23 -8.39 -5.81
C VAL A 131 2.60 -7.06 -5.42
N ASN A 132 3.25 -6.26 -4.57
CA ASN A 132 2.64 -5.04 -4.03
C ASN A 132 2.58 -3.94 -5.09
N GLY A 133 3.62 -3.80 -5.91
CA GLY A 133 3.68 -2.87 -7.03
C GLY A 133 3.96 -1.41 -6.63
N ASP A 134 3.70 -1.00 -5.39
CA ASP A 134 4.03 0.33 -4.87
C ASP A 134 4.68 0.26 -3.49
N LEU A 135 5.63 -0.67 -3.32
CA LEU A 135 6.30 -0.82 -2.03
C LEU A 135 7.08 0.47 -1.71
N ALA A 136 6.77 1.12 -0.59
CA ALA A 136 7.36 2.39 -0.20
C ALA A 136 7.23 2.63 1.30
N VAL A 137 8.10 3.47 1.87
CA VAL A 137 8.08 3.83 3.30
C VAL A 137 6.73 4.41 3.73
N ARG A 138 6.10 5.21 2.87
CA ARG A 138 4.76 5.79 3.12
C ARG A 138 3.63 4.76 3.25
N ASN A 139 3.85 3.53 2.78
CA ASN A 139 2.91 2.42 2.80
C ASN A 139 3.20 1.45 3.96
N LEU A 140 4.03 1.89 4.92
CA LEU A 140 4.38 1.17 6.14
C LEU A 140 3.90 1.95 7.36
N GLY A 141 3.41 1.24 8.36
CA GLY A 141 3.01 1.80 9.64
C GLY A 141 3.11 0.79 10.75
N VAL A 142 2.86 1.22 11.98
CA VAL A 142 2.84 0.34 13.15
C VAL A 142 1.50 0.40 13.85
N ASP A 143 1.09 -0.75 14.38
CA ASP A 143 -0.08 -0.81 15.24
C ASP A 143 0.25 -0.46 16.69
N ARG A 144 -0.79 -0.45 17.54
CA ARG A 144 -0.67 -0.21 18.99
C ARG A 144 0.23 -1.21 19.73
N SER A 145 0.53 -2.36 19.10
CA SER A 145 1.43 -3.40 19.64
C SER A 145 2.86 -3.24 19.10
N ASN A 146 3.16 -2.15 18.41
CA ASN A 146 4.45 -1.88 17.78
C ASN A 146 4.80 -2.90 16.67
N THR A 147 3.79 -3.52 16.05
CA THR A 147 3.98 -4.47 14.94
C THR A 147 3.97 -3.70 13.63
N LEU A 148 4.98 -3.89 12.79
CA LEU A 148 5.00 -3.31 11.45
C LEU A 148 3.96 -3.98 10.55
N LYS A 149 3.21 -3.14 9.83
CA LYS A 149 2.17 -3.53 8.90
C LYS A 149 2.36 -2.83 7.56
N LEU A 150 2.19 -3.61 6.50
CA LEU A 150 2.11 -3.15 5.12
C LEU A 150 0.64 -2.85 4.76
N PHE A 151 0.43 -1.73 4.07
CA PHE A 151 -0.88 -1.34 3.52
C PHE A 151 -0.74 -0.73 2.12
N ASP A 152 -1.86 -0.29 1.57
CA ASP A 152 -2.01 0.30 0.24
C ASP A 152 -1.67 -0.69 -0.89
N PHE A 153 -2.67 -1.47 -1.30
CA PHE A 153 -2.52 -2.50 -2.36
C PHE A 153 -3.19 -2.10 -3.67
N GLY A 154 -3.48 -0.81 -3.89
CA GLY A 154 -4.13 -0.37 -5.13
C GLY A 154 -3.22 -0.29 -6.35
N SER A 155 -1.99 -0.77 -6.23
CA SER A 155 -1.09 -1.06 -7.37
C SER A 155 -0.68 -2.53 -7.42
N ALA A 156 -1.29 -3.38 -6.59
CA ALA A 156 -0.93 -4.77 -6.51
C ALA A 156 -1.50 -5.54 -7.70
N ILE A 157 -0.67 -6.41 -8.28
CA ILE A 157 -1.08 -7.25 -9.42
C ILE A 157 -0.92 -8.73 -9.09
N PRO A 158 -1.82 -9.60 -9.60
CA PRO A 158 -1.73 -11.04 -9.40
C PRO A 158 -0.64 -11.64 -10.27
N ARG A 159 -0.20 -12.87 -9.92
CA ARG A 159 0.79 -13.65 -10.68
C ARG A 159 0.41 -13.89 -12.15
N SER A 160 -0.89 -13.86 -12.46
CA SER A 160 -1.39 -14.00 -13.82
C SER A 160 -1.23 -12.75 -14.69
N HIS A 161 -0.94 -11.59 -14.09
CA HIS A 161 -0.80 -10.32 -14.82
C HIS A 161 0.51 -10.30 -15.63
N PRO A 162 0.51 -9.80 -16.88
CA PRO A 162 1.69 -9.79 -17.76
C PRO A 162 2.92 -9.10 -17.13
N ASP A 163 2.70 -8.03 -16.37
CA ASP A 163 3.76 -7.25 -15.74
C ASP A 163 4.27 -7.81 -14.41
N PHE A 164 3.75 -8.97 -13.94
CA PHE A 164 4.09 -9.51 -12.62
C PHE A 164 5.60 -9.63 -12.40
N LEU A 165 6.34 -10.19 -13.36
CA LEU A 165 7.79 -10.36 -13.22
C LEU A 165 8.54 -9.02 -13.19
N HIS A 166 8.07 -8.02 -13.94
CA HIS A 166 8.65 -6.69 -13.91
C HIS A 166 8.42 -6.04 -12.54
N ASP A 167 7.23 -6.21 -11.97
CA ASP A 167 6.88 -5.63 -10.69
C ASP A 167 7.56 -6.35 -9.51
N VAL A 168 7.88 -7.64 -9.64
CA VAL A 168 8.74 -8.34 -8.66
C VAL A 168 10.13 -7.69 -8.59
N VAL A 169 10.73 -7.38 -9.74
CA VAL A 169 12.03 -6.69 -9.79
C VAL A 169 11.92 -5.28 -9.19
N ARG A 170 10.82 -4.56 -9.49
CA ARG A 170 10.54 -3.23 -8.92
C ARG A 170 10.41 -3.30 -7.40
N ASP A 171 9.65 -4.27 -6.89
CA ASP A 171 9.43 -4.46 -5.46
C ASP A 171 10.71 -4.86 -4.72
N HIS A 172 11.60 -5.64 -5.31
CA HIS A 172 12.93 -5.89 -4.73
C HIS A 172 13.76 -4.60 -4.56
N SER A 173 13.78 -3.74 -5.58
CA SER A 173 14.47 -2.45 -5.49
C SER A 173 13.83 -1.51 -4.47
N ASN A 174 12.50 -1.52 -4.38
CA ASN A 174 11.75 -0.72 -3.44
C ASN A 174 11.87 -1.24 -2.00
N LEU A 175 11.93 -2.56 -1.82
CA LEU A 175 12.17 -3.24 -0.56
C LEU A 175 13.53 -2.84 0.00
N ALA A 176 14.59 -2.81 -0.82
CA ALA A 176 15.89 -2.32 -0.40
C ALA A 176 15.85 -0.89 0.16
N THR A 177 15.03 -0.02 -0.46
CA THR A 177 14.79 1.34 0.05
C THR A 177 14.07 1.34 1.39
N CYS A 178 13.05 0.50 1.56
CA CYS A 178 12.33 0.36 2.82
C CYS A 178 13.22 -0.22 3.94
N LEU A 179 14.04 -1.23 3.64
CA LEU A 179 15.01 -1.81 4.57
C LEU A 179 16.06 -0.79 5.00
N HIS A 180 16.57 0.00 4.06
CA HIS A 180 17.46 1.11 4.34
C HIS A 180 16.82 2.11 5.31
N PHE A 181 15.58 2.53 5.06
CA PHE A 181 14.84 3.42 5.95
C PHE A 181 14.62 2.80 7.33
N LEU A 182 14.16 1.55 7.42
CA LEU A 182 13.88 0.90 8.70
C LEU A 182 15.11 0.87 9.62
N LEU A 183 16.30 0.67 9.05
CA LEU A 183 17.53 0.62 9.83
C LEU A 183 18.14 1.99 10.14
N SER A 184 18.02 2.96 9.22
CA SER A 184 18.75 4.24 9.30
C SER A 184 17.89 5.49 9.49
N GLY A 185 16.59 5.41 9.23
CA GLY A 185 15.66 6.53 9.22
C GLY A 185 15.80 7.44 7.99
N VAL A 186 16.65 7.07 7.03
CA VAL A 186 16.92 7.86 5.83
C VAL A 186 16.16 7.28 4.64
N ASP A 187 15.21 8.05 4.12
CA ASP A 187 14.52 7.77 2.86
C ASP A 187 15.21 8.52 1.71
N PRO A 188 15.84 7.82 0.74
CA PRO A 188 16.43 8.44 -0.45
C PRO A 188 15.48 9.35 -1.23
N PHE A 189 14.16 9.14 -1.12
CA PHE A 189 13.14 9.87 -1.86
C PHE A 189 12.41 10.95 -1.04
N ALA A 190 12.78 11.20 0.22
CA ALA A 190 12.07 12.14 1.10
C ALA A 190 11.85 13.53 0.47
N ASP A 191 12.84 14.05 -0.24
CA ASP A 191 12.80 15.37 -0.88
C ASP A 191 12.51 15.32 -2.40
N ALA A 192 12.07 14.18 -2.92
CA ALA A 192 11.89 13.97 -4.35
C ALA A 192 10.50 14.44 -4.84
N HIS A 193 10.38 15.74 -5.07
CA HIS A 193 9.10 16.38 -5.46
C HIS A 193 8.83 16.40 -6.97
N SER A 194 9.68 15.79 -7.79
CA SER A 194 9.50 15.77 -9.25
C SER A 194 9.92 14.45 -9.86
N HIS A 195 9.26 14.08 -10.96
CA HIS A 195 9.59 12.85 -11.70
C HIS A 195 11.07 12.81 -12.11
N ALA A 196 11.61 13.92 -12.62
CA ALA A 196 13.02 14.00 -12.99
C ALA A 196 13.97 13.75 -11.80
N ARG A 197 13.60 14.24 -10.60
CA ARG A 197 14.39 14.00 -9.38
C ARG A 197 14.31 12.55 -8.94
N VAL A 198 13.12 11.94 -8.98
CA VAL A 198 12.90 10.52 -8.67
C VAL A 198 13.72 9.64 -9.62
N THR A 199 13.68 9.89 -10.93
CA THR A 199 14.49 9.15 -11.92
C THR A 199 15.98 9.25 -11.60
N LYS A 200 16.48 10.46 -11.34
CA LYS A 200 17.90 10.67 -11.01
C LYS A 200 18.33 9.91 -9.75
N ILE A 201 17.50 9.91 -8.70
CA ILE A 201 17.79 9.14 -7.47
C ILE A 201 17.80 7.65 -7.78
N ARG A 202 16.82 7.15 -8.53
CA ARG A 202 16.75 5.74 -8.93
C ARG A 202 18.00 5.31 -9.72
N ASP A 203 18.49 6.14 -10.63
CA ASP A 203 19.72 5.88 -11.37
C ASP A 203 20.95 5.84 -10.43
N MET A 204 21.04 6.77 -9.48
CA MET A 204 22.11 6.75 -8.48
C MET A 204 22.10 5.49 -7.59
N LEU A 205 20.91 5.02 -7.19
CA LEU A 205 20.76 3.79 -6.41
C LEU A 205 21.21 2.58 -7.24
N LYS A 206 20.75 2.46 -8.49
CA LYS A 206 21.14 1.39 -9.42
C LYS A 206 22.63 1.34 -9.69
N ASP A 207 23.25 2.50 -9.88
CA ASP A 207 24.70 2.62 -10.12
C ASP A 207 25.55 2.39 -8.86
N GLY A 208 24.93 2.16 -7.69
CA GLY A 208 25.65 2.03 -6.42
C GLY A 208 26.31 3.32 -5.94
N ARG A 209 25.87 4.47 -6.45
CA ARG A 209 26.39 5.80 -6.09
C ARG A 209 25.74 6.39 -4.84
N TRP A 210 24.65 5.79 -4.37
CA TRP A 210 24.02 6.18 -3.11
C TRP A 210 24.74 5.56 -1.92
N ARG A 211 25.03 6.38 -0.91
CA ARG A 211 25.71 5.93 0.31
C ARG A 211 24.70 5.22 1.22
N ILE A 212 25.07 4.04 1.71
CA ILE A 212 24.35 3.36 2.80
C ILE A 212 24.50 4.21 4.08
N ALA A 213 23.39 4.62 4.66
CA ALA A 213 23.37 5.41 5.88
C ALA A 213 23.76 4.57 7.11
N GLU A 214 24.22 5.26 8.15
CA GLU A 214 24.59 4.65 9.44
C GLU A 214 23.42 3.80 9.99
N GLY A 215 23.74 2.62 10.49
CA GLY A 215 22.77 1.65 11.00
C GLY A 215 22.24 0.68 9.93
N ALA A 216 22.12 1.09 8.67
CA ALA A 216 21.75 0.19 7.56
C ALA A 216 22.93 -0.68 7.07
N GLU A 217 24.13 -0.42 7.56
CA GLU A 217 25.37 -1.07 7.15
C GLU A 217 25.38 -2.59 7.43
N VAL A 218 24.62 -3.04 8.42
CA VAL A 218 24.52 -4.45 8.83
C VAL A 218 24.05 -5.37 7.69
N ILE A 219 23.26 -4.87 6.75
CA ILE A 219 22.79 -5.59 5.56
C ILE A 219 23.09 -4.81 4.28
N ALA A 220 24.21 -4.07 4.25
CA ALA A 220 24.56 -3.17 3.15
C ALA A 220 24.58 -3.85 1.78
N ASP A 221 25.12 -5.07 1.70
CA ASP A 221 25.23 -5.79 0.42
C ASP A 221 23.87 -6.18 -0.12
N ILE A 222 22.95 -6.63 0.74
CA ILE A 222 21.55 -6.90 0.39
C ILE A 222 20.86 -5.65 -0.15
N ILE A 223 21.03 -4.50 0.51
CA ILE A 223 20.43 -3.23 0.06
C ILE A 223 20.99 -2.84 -1.31
N ARG A 224 22.31 -2.90 -1.50
CA ARG A 224 22.96 -2.58 -2.78
C ARG A 224 22.52 -3.51 -3.90
N ASP A 225 22.41 -4.80 -3.62
CA ASP A 225 21.97 -5.81 -4.60
C ASP A 225 20.51 -5.60 -4.99
N GLY A 226 19.65 -5.26 -4.04
CA GLY A 226 18.25 -4.90 -4.31
C GLY A 226 18.14 -3.65 -5.20
N TRP A 227 18.86 -2.57 -4.87
CA TRP A 227 18.86 -1.34 -5.69
C TRP A 227 19.43 -1.55 -7.10
N ALA A 228 20.44 -2.39 -7.24
CA ALA A 228 21.03 -2.72 -8.55
C ALA A 228 20.19 -3.74 -9.35
N GLY A 229 19.08 -4.24 -8.78
CA GLY A 229 18.22 -5.24 -9.41
C GLY A 229 18.81 -6.66 -9.44
N ARG A 230 19.92 -6.91 -8.73
CA ARG A 230 20.57 -8.24 -8.68
C ARG A 230 19.73 -9.28 -7.93
N ASN A 231 18.84 -8.83 -7.04
CA ASN A 231 17.91 -9.70 -6.31
C ASN A 231 16.61 -9.99 -7.08
N GLY A 232 16.41 -9.45 -8.28
CA GLY A 232 15.13 -9.50 -9.00
C GLY A 232 14.63 -10.90 -9.38
N SER A 233 15.47 -11.93 -9.32
CA SER A 233 15.11 -13.34 -9.54
C SER A 233 15.01 -14.17 -8.25
N MET A 234 15.34 -13.59 -7.10
CA MET A 234 15.31 -14.26 -5.80
C MET A 234 13.90 -14.23 -5.23
N ALA A 235 13.44 -15.33 -4.64
CA ALA A 235 12.20 -15.33 -3.88
C ALA A 235 12.35 -14.45 -2.62
N PHE A 236 11.30 -13.73 -2.23
CA PHE A 236 11.36 -12.87 -1.03
C PHE A 236 11.63 -13.69 0.24
N ASN A 237 11.21 -14.96 0.28
CA ASN A 237 11.50 -15.86 1.38
C ASN A 237 12.99 -16.18 1.53
N ASP A 238 13.73 -16.32 0.43
CA ASP A 238 15.17 -16.58 0.49
C ASP A 238 15.91 -15.35 1.04
N LEU A 239 15.45 -14.16 0.64
CA LEU A 239 15.95 -12.90 1.18
C LEU A 239 15.66 -12.76 2.68
N PHE A 240 14.44 -13.14 3.12
CA PHE A 240 14.08 -13.21 4.54
C PHE A 240 15.07 -14.07 5.33
N VAL A 241 15.36 -15.29 4.85
CA VAL A 241 16.29 -16.22 5.53
C VAL A 241 17.70 -15.62 5.62
N GLN A 242 18.21 -15.00 4.56
CA GLN A 242 19.53 -14.36 4.57
C GLN A 242 19.61 -13.23 5.60
N VAL A 243 18.62 -12.33 5.61
CA VAL A 243 18.58 -11.20 6.54
C VAL A 243 18.42 -11.68 7.99
N ALA A 244 17.56 -12.67 8.23
CA ALA A 244 17.35 -13.25 9.55
C ALA A 244 18.64 -13.83 10.15
N ASN A 245 19.45 -14.50 9.32
CA ASN A 245 20.75 -15.03 9.74
C ASN A 245 21.75 -13.91 10.09
N ILE A 246 21.73 -12.79 9.36
CA ILE A 246 22.65 -11.67 9.58
C ILE A 246 22.28 -10.86 10.83
N LEU A 247 20.99 -10.57 11.01
CA LEU A 247 20.52 -9.77 12.15
C LEU A 247 20.56 -10.53 13.48
N ASP A 248 20.93 -11.82 13.45
CA ASP A 248 21.03 -12.75 14.57
C ASP A 248 19.92 -12.52 15.60
N VAL A 249 18.68 -12.42 15.11
CA VAL A 249 17.49 -12.38 15.96
C VAL A 249 17.15 -13.82 16.34
N SER A 250 18.15 -14.55 16.84
CA SER A 250 18.02 -15.90 17.37
C SER A 250 17.08 -15.86 18.57
N HIS A 251 15.93 -16.52 18.42
CA HIS A 251 15.03 -16.92 19.50
C HIS A 251 14.42 -15.82 20.39
N GLN A 252 14.05 -14.68 19.81
CA GLN A 252 13.05 -13.83 20.47
C GLN A 252 11.79 -13.78 19.62
N SER A 253 11.18 -14.96 19.47
CA SER A 253 9.74 -15.08 19.23
C SER A 253 9.02 -14.45 20.42
N SER A 254 8.98 -13.12 20.49
CA SER A 254 7.76 -12.46 20.94
C SER A 254 6.72 -12.95 19.95
N ALA A 255 5.93 -13.95 20.34
CA ALA A 255 4.83 -14.41 19.52
C ALA A 255 4.11 -13.15 19.01
N LEU A 256 4.04 -12.98 17.70
CA LEU A 256 3.33 -11.87 17.06
C LEU A 256 1.92 -11.90 17.65
N THR A 257 1.69 -11.01 18.62
CA THR A 257 0.45 -11.06 19.40
C THR A 257 -0.50 -10.19 18.62
N MET A 258 -1.26 -10.83 17.74
CA MET A 258 -2.39 -10.17 17.10
C MET A 258 -3.26 -9.55 18.19
N PRO A 259 -3.75 -8.32 18.00
CA PRO A 259 -4.80 -7.78 18.85
C PRO A 259 -5.94 -8.80 18.96
N ALA A 260 -6.51 -8.94 20.16
CA ALA A 260 -7.61 -9.87 20.40
C ALA A 260 -8.74 -9.59 19.40
N GLU A 261 -9.40 -10.63 18.88
CA GLU A 261 -10.48 -10.46 17.89
C GLU A 261 -11.60 -9.53 18.39
N SER A 262 -11.82 -9.47 19.70
CA SER A 262 -12.75 -8.52 20.35
C SER A 262 -12.42 -7.05 20.05
N HIS A 263 -11.14 -6.71 19.86
CA HIS A 263 -10.73 -5.37 19.43
C HIS A 263 -11.28 -5.07 18.03
N TYR A 264 -11.06 -5.97 17.07
CA TYR A 264 -11.51 -5.81 15.69
C TYR A 264 -13.03 -5.85 15.56
N GLN A 265 -13.73 -6.64 16.37
CA GLN A 265 -15.19 -6.61 16.47
C GLN A 265 -15.72 -5.25 16.93
N GLY A 266 -15.03 -4.61 17.88
CA GLY A 266 -15.34 -3.25 18.32
C GLY A 266 -15.16 -2.23 17.20
N LEU A 267 -14.06 -2.32 16.44
CA LEU A 267 -13.83 -1.44 15.29
C LEU A 267 -14.91 -1.63 14.21
N GLN A 268 -15.22 -2.89 13.87
CA GLN A 268 -16.26 -3.21 12.89
C GLN A 268 -17.63 -2.64 13.28
N SER A 269 -18.01 -2.74 14.56
CA SER A 269 -19.27 -2.19 15.06
C SER A 269 -19.38 -0.67 14.84
N ARG A 270 -18.25 0.06 14.93
CA ARG A 270 -18.21 1.50 14.63
C ARG A 270 -18.32 1.78 13.14
N CYS A 271 -17.70 0.97 12.29
CA CYS A 271 -17.89 1.06 10.83
C CYS A 271 -19.36 0.86 10.44
N GLU A 272 -20.01 -0.16 10.98
CA GLU A 272 -21.43 -0.46 10.74
C GLU A 272 -22.34 0.67 11.22
N ASN A 273 -22.05 1.24 12.39
CA ASN A 273 -22.77 2.41 12.89
C ASN A 273 -22.65 3.60 11.91
N TRP A 274 -21.45 3.94 11.46
CA TRP A 274 -21.27 5.02 10.49
C TRP A 274 -22.02 4.74 9.18
N LEU A 275 -21.95 3.51 8.66
CA LEU A 275 -22.66 3.11 7.45
C LEU A 275 -24.18 3.25 7.57
N SER A 276 -24.75 3.01 8.75
CA SER A 276 -26.20 3.19 8.98
C SER A 276 -26.68 4.64 8.87
N HIS A 277 -25.76 5.61 9.00
CA HIS A 277 -26.05 7.04 8.89
C HIS A 277 -25.53 7.66 7.58
N ALA A 278 -24.64 6.97 6.87
CA ALA A 278 -24.06 7.45 5.63
C ALA A 278 -25.07 7.44 4.47
N ARG A 279 -25.13 8.54 3.72
CA ARG A 279 -25.96 8.70 2.54
C ARG A 279 -25.15 8.36 1.30
N ARG A 280 -25.68 7.44 0.48
CA ARG A 280 -25.11 7.12 -0.82
C ARG A 280 -25.25 8.30 -1.76
N ASN A 281 -24.19 8.57 -2.51
CA ASN A 281 -24.21 9.60 -3.53
C ASN A 281 -24.96 9.08 -4.77
N PRO A 282 -26.08 9.72 -5.18
CA PRO A 282 -26.85 9.28 -6.34
C PRO A 282 -26.11 9.44 -7.67
N ASP A 283 -25.07 10.30 -7.72
CA ASP A 283 -24.27 10.51 -8.94
C ASP A 283 -23.16 9.45 -9.12
N TRP A 284 -22.88 8.67 -8.07
CA TRP A 284 -21.86 7.62 -8.07
C TRP A 284 -22.24 6.47 -9.00
N LYS A 285 -21.32 6.10 -9.89
CA LYS A 285 -21.53 5.01 -10.86
C LYS A 285 -20.70 3.80 -10.48
N GLY A 286 -21.22 2.60 -10.76
CA GLY A 286 -20.37 1.40 -10.74
C GLY A 286 -19.26 1.50 -11.79
N ALA A 287 -18.21 0.67 -11.69
CA ALA A 287 -17.09 0.71 -12.64
C ALA A 287 -17.55 0.53 -14.10
N ASP A 288 -18.36 -0.49 -14.37
CA ASP A 288 -18.88 -0.76 -15.72
C ASP A 288 -19.80 0.36 -16.22
N GLU A 289 -20.63 0.92 -15.34
CA GLU A 289 -21.53 2.04 -15.66
C GLU A 289 -20.74 3.32 -15.97
N TYR A 290 -19.68 3.60 -15.20
CA TYR A 290 -18.82 4.76 -15.43
C TYR A 290 -18.11 4.66 -16.79
N VAL A 291 -17.59 3.48 -17.12
CA VAL A 291 -16.91 3.23 -18.41
C VAL A 291 -17.88 3.33 -19.58
N ALA A 292 -19.10 2.81 -19.44
CA ALA A 292 -20.14 2.99 -20.44
C ALA A 292 -20.43 4.47 -20.68
N ALA A 293 -20.56 5.27 -19.61
CA ALA A 293 -20.74 6.71 -19.73
C ALA A 293 -19.57 7.41 -20.44
N CYS A 294 -18.32 7.02 -20.16
CA CYS A 294 -17.15 7.54 -20.85
C CYS A 294 -17.17 7.23 -22.36
N ARG A 295 -17.55 5.99 -22.73
CA ARG A 295 -17.68 5.58 -24.14
C ARG A 295 -18.76 6.37 -24.86
N ASP A 296 -19.91 6.57 -24.22
CA ASP A 296 -21.01 7.39 -24.76
C ASP A 296 -20.61 8.87 -24.95
N ALA A 297 -19.65 9.36 -24.16
CA ALA A 297 -19.06 10.69 -24.29
C ALA A 297 -17.95 10.77 -25.35
N GLY A 298 -17.60 9.67 -26.01
CA GLY A 298 -16.59 9.60 -27.08
C GLY A 298 -15.16 9.34 -26.59
N HIS A 299 -14.98 8.80 -25.38
CA HIS A 299 -13.67 8.36 -24.88
C HIS A 299 -13.54 6.84 -24.96
N GLU A 300 -12.49 6.36 -25.61
CA GLU A 300 -12.14 4.93 -25.63
C GLU A 300 -11.59 4.53 -24.26
N ALA A 301 -12.48 4.36 -23.30
CA ALA A 301 -12.19 3.82 -21.98
C ALA A 301 -12.22 2.29 -22.01
N ASP A 302 -11.13 1.68 -21.54
CA ASP A 302 -11.04 0.23 -21.33
C ASP A 302 -10.47 -0.05 -19.92
N LEU A 303 -11.21 -0.85 -19.14
CA LEU A 303 -10.78 -1.29 -17.81
C LEU A 303 -9.64 -2.29 -17.91
N ASP A 304 -9.62 -3.11 -18.98
CA ASP A 304 -8.68 -4.21 -19.13
C ASP A 304 -7.26 -3.71 -19.44
N VAL A 305 -7.11 -2.45 -19.88
CA VAL A 305 -5.81 -1.78 -19.97
C VAL A 305 -5.18 -1.55 -18.59
N TRP A 306 -5.99 -1.50 -17.54
CA TRP A 306 -5.55 -1.16 -16.18
C TRP A 306 -5.65 -2.34 -15.19
N ARG A 307 -6.37 -3.42 -15.55
CA ARG A 307 -6.64 -4.60 -14.72
C ARG A 307 -5.63 -5.74 -14.90
#